data_AF-A0A2D9LC24-F1
#
_entry.id   AF-A0A2D9LC24-F1
#
_cell.length_a   1.000
_cell.length_b   1.000
_cell.length_c   1.000
_cell.angle_alpha   90.00
_cell.angle_beta   90.00
_cell.angle_gamma   90.00
#
_symmetry.space_group_name_H-M   'P 1'
#
loop_
_entity.id
_entity.type
_entity.pdbx_description
1 polymer ?
#
loop_
_entity_poly.entity_id
_entity_poly.type
_entity_poly.pdbx_seq_one_letter_code
_entity_poly.pdbx_strand_id
1 'polypeptide(L)'
;MNSIVTFPNRIPVQEFEERRFKVFTDRQLDKIEAIQNLPEETLFEMKVVASVLPFRVNEYVINELINWDKVPNDPIYQLVFPQKGMLKDEHYERMAQLHREGADKKDIQAAAKEIRDALNPHPAGQMEMNMPELDGEVLDGVQHKYRETVLFFPSQGQTCHSYCTFCFRWAQFVGDKDLKMASTDAEKLHGYLQKHTEVSDLLVTGGDPMVMKTKNLVQYLEPLLQPEFDHIQTIRIGTKALTFWPYRFVTDKDADELIELFAKLVDAGKHVAIMAHYNHWQEITTDIAEEAIRRIRA
;
A
#
# COMPACT_ATOMS: atom_id res chain seq x y z
N MET A 1 18.62 -35.05 -0.52
CA MET A 1 18.12 -34.63 -1.85
C MET A 1 17.57 -33.22 -1.68
N ASN A 2 18.42 -32.20 -1.80
CA ASN A 2 17.97 -30.81 -1.80
C ASN A 2 17.40 -30.53 -3.18
N SER A 3 16.08 -30.61 -3.32
CA SER A 3 15.37 -30.03 -4.45
C SER A 3 15.42 -28.51 -4.30
N ILE A 4 16.59 -27.91 -4.53
CA ILE A 4 16.66 -26.50 -4.89
C ILE A 4 15.97 -26.45 -6.24
N VAL A 5 14.72 -26.00 -6.25
CA VAL A 5 14.05 -25.57 -7.48
C VAL A 5 14.90 -24.42 -8.01
N THR A 6 15.85 -24.75 -8.88
CA THR A 6 16.57 -23.78 -9.67
C THR A 6 15.54 -23.23 -10.65
N PHE A 7 14.90 -22.13 -10.27
CA PHE A 7 14.22 -21.30 -11.24
C PHE A 7 15.34 -20.76 -12.12
N PRO A 8 15.42 -21.17 -13.40
CA PRO A 8 16.35 -20.48 -14.28
C PRO A 8 15.93 -19.01 -14.26
N ASN A 9 16.89 -18.08 -14.26
CA ASN A 9 16.62 -16.69 -14.59
C ASN A 9 16.07 -16.67 -16.03
N ARG A 10 14.75 -16.94 -16.17
CA ARG A 10 14.03 -17.07 -17.43
C ARG A 10 13.58 -15.72 -17.97
N ILE A 11 13.66 -14.69 -17.14
CA ILE A 11 13.30 -13.33 -17.53
C ILE A 11 14.58 -12.68 -18.07
N PRO A 12 14.66 -12.37 -19.37
CA PRO A 12 15.81 -11.68 -19.94
C PRO A 12 15.93 -10.29 -19.32
N VAL A 13 17.16 -9.82 -19.13
CA VAL A 13 17.39 -8.43 -18.69
C VAL A 13 16.88 -7.49 -19.78
N GLN A 14 15.98 -6.59 -19.41
CA GLN A 14 15.50 -5.51 -20.27
C GLN A 14 15.96 -4.16 -19.69
N GLU A 15 16.32 -3.22 -20.56
CA GLU A 15 16.65 -1.85 -20.15
C GLU A 15 15.38 -1.01 -20.07
N PHE A 16 15.24 -0.24 -18.99
CA PHE A 16 14.11 0.68 -18.78
C PHE A 16 14.62 2.06 -18.41
N GLU A 17 13.93 3.09 -18.89
CA GLU A 17 14.22 4.48 -18.53
C GLU A 17 13.54 4.87 -17.21
N GLU A 18 14.18 5.77 -16.44
CA GLU A 18 13.57 6.37 -15.26
C GLU A 18 12.26 7.09 -15.63
N ARG A 19 11.16 6.72 -14.97
CA ARG A 19 9.87 7.41 -15.12
C ARG A 19 9.56 8.28 -13.92
N ARG A 20 9.12 9.50 -14.19
CA ARG A 20 8.60 10.39 -13.14
C ARG A 20 7.30 9.83 -12.58
N PHE A 21 7.24 9.64 -11.27
CA PHE A 21 5.99 9.28 -10.60
C PHE A 21 5.00 10.45 -10.63
N LYS A 22 3.88 10.28 -11.35
CA LYS A 22 2.76 11.22 -11.40
C LYS A 22 1.48 10.54 -10.94
N VAL A 23 0.75 11.23 -10.06
CA VAL A 23 -0.42 10.70 -9.35
C VAL A 23 -1.55 11.72 -9.36
N PHE A 24 -2.77 11.20 -9.39
CA PHE A 24 -4.02 11.93 -9.35
C PHE A 24 -4.83 11.53 -8.12
N THR A 25 -5.57 12.47 -7.55
CA THR A 25 -6.54 12.22 -6.47
C THR A 25 -7.94 12.67 -6.88
N ASP A 26 -8.91 12.56 -5.97
CA ASP A 26 -10.28 13.06 -6.09
C ASP A 26 -10.37 14.50 -6.63
N ARG A 27 -9.40 15.34 -6.29
CA ARG A 27 -9.34 16.76 -6.70
C ARG A 27 -8.83 16.98 -8.12
N GLN A 28 -8.39 15.92 -8.79
CA GLN A 28 -7.74 15.97 -10.10
C GLN A 28 -8.39 15.01 -11.10
N LEU A 29 -9.63 14.57 -10.84
CA LEU A 29 -10.39 13.70 -11.76
C LEU A 29 -10.51 14.33 -13.15
N ASP A 30 -10.73 15.65 -13.22
CA ASP A 30 -10.78 16.46 -14.43
C ASP A 30 -9.46 16.45 -15.24
N LYS A 31 -8.34 16.10 -14.60
CA LYS A 31 -7.01 16.05 -15.22
C LYS A 31 -6.62 14.67 -15.71
N ILE A 32 -7.45 13.66 -15.48
CA ILE A 32 -7.23 12.30 -15.99
C ILE A 32 -7.87 12.24 -17.38
N GLU A 33 -7.07 12.40 -18.43
CA GLU A 33 -7.56 12.42 -19.83
C GLU A 33 -8.35 11.16 -20.19
N ALA A 34 -7.90 10.01 -19.71
CA ALA A 34 -8.49 8.71 -20.05
C ALA A 34 -9.95 8.54 -19.60
N ILE A 35 -10.38 9.23 -18.53
CA ILE A 35 -11.78 9.16 -18.07
C ILE A 35 -12.68 10.21 -18.72
N GLN A 36 -12.15 11.22 -19.41
CA GLN A 36 -12.97 12.32 -19.93
C GLN A 36 -13.95 11.89 -21.04
N ASN A 37 -13.71 10.74 -21.66
CA ASN A 37 -14.61 10.16 -22.66
C ASN A 37 -15.73 9.28 -22.06
N LEU A 38 -15.73 9.08 -20.74
CA LEU A 38 -16.78 8.32 -20.07
C LEU A 38 -18.09 9.11 -20.00
N PRO A 39 -19.25 8.43 -19.89
CA PRO A 39 -20.53 9.10 -19.72
C PRO A 39 -20.50 10.07 -18.53
N GLU A 40 -21.19 11.21 -18.67
CA GLU A 40 -21.27 12.24 -17.62
C GLU A 40 -21.79 11.67 -16.29
N GLU A 41 -22.76 10.76 -16.37
CA GLU A 41 -23.29 10.05 -15.20
C GLU A 41 -22.20 9.24 -14.48
N THR A 42 -21.34 8.55 -15.22
CA THR A 42 -20.23 7.77 -14.65
C THR A 42 -19.19 8.68 -13.98
N LEU A 43 -18.85 9.82 -14.61
CA LEU A 43 -17.96 10.81 -14.00
C LEU A 43 -18.56 11.43 -12.73
N PHE A 44 -19.86 11.68 -12.74
CA PHE A 44 -20.59 12.15 -11.57
C PHE A 44 -20.58 11.11 -10.44
N GLU A 45 -20.86 9.84 -10.73
CA GLU A 45 -20.76 8.73 -9.79
C GLU A 45 -19.38 8.63 -9.15
N MET A 46 -18.32 8.71 -9.97
CA MET A 46 -16.93 8.71 -9.48
C MET A 46 -16.67 9.86 -8.51
N LYS A 47 -17.11 11.08 -8.85
CA LYS A 47 -16.95 12.27 -8.01
C LYS A 47 -17.67 12.12 -6.67
N VAL A 48 -18.90 11.59 -6.69
CA VAL A 48 -19.69 11.34 -5.48
C VAL A 48 -18.95 10.37 -4.57
N VAL A 49 -18.51 9.23 -5.09
CA VAL A 49 -17.84 8.20 -4.29
C VAL A 49 -16.47 8.67 -3.80
N ALA A 50 -15.68 9.34 -4.64
CA ALA A 50 -14.36 9.89 -4.29
C ALA A 50 -14.42 10.99 -3.22
N SER A 51 -15.58 11.63 -3.03
CA SER A 51 -15.78 12.60 -1.94
C SER A 51 -15.99 11.93 -0.57
N VAL A 52 -16.37 10.65 -0.57
CA VAL A 52 -16.53 9.83 0.64
C VAL A 52 -15.28 8.99 0.90
N LEU A 53 -14.88 8.18 -0.07
CA LEU A 53 -13.78 7.22 0.05
C LEU A 53 -12.51 7.76 -0.64
N PRO A 54 -11.33 7.49 -0.09
CA PRO A 54 -10.08 8.03 -0.61
C PRO A 54 -9.80 7.49 -2.02
N PHE A 55 -9.43 8.37 -2.93
CA PHE A 55 -9.05 8.02 -4.30
C PHE A 55 -7.63 8.48 -4.61
N ARG A 56 -6.85 7.59 -5.23
CA ARG A 56 -5.49 7.87 -5.69
C ARG A 56 -5.13 6.89 -6.81
N VAL A 57 -4.68 7.39 -7.94
CA VAL A 57 -4.20 6.57 -9.05
C VAL A 57 -3.02 7.23 -9.75
N ASN A 58 -2.04 6.44 -10.19
CA ASN A 58 -0.88 6.95 -10.91
C ASN A 58 -0.96 6.69 -12.43
N GLU A 59 -0.15 7.42 -13.19
CA GLU A 59 -0.11 7.32 -14.66
C GLU A 59 0.25 5.93 -15.17
N TYR A 60 1.12 5.19 -14.49
CA TYR A 60 1.47 3.83 -14.91
C TYR A 60 0.25 2.92 -14.85
N VAL A 61 -0.55 2.97 -13.78
CA VAL A 61 -1.80 2.20 -13.67
C VAL A 61 -2.78 2.60 -14.77
N ILE A 62 -2.97 3.91 -15.01
CA ILE A 62 -3.88 4.42 -16.05
C ILE A 62 -3.47 3.96 -17.45
N ASN A 63 -2.18 4.04 -17.77
CA ASN A 63 -1.69 3.90 -19.13
C ASN A 63 -1.30 2.47 -19.50
N GLU A 64 -0.77 1.70 -18.54
CA GLU A 64 -0.17 0.39 -18.81
C GLU A 64 -1.05 -0.78 -18.36
N LEU A 65 -1.92 -0.57 -17.37
CA LEU A 65 -2.70 -1.67 -16.78
C LEU A 65 -4.18 -1.67 -17.17
N ILE A 66 -4.77 -0.51 -17.46
CA ILE A 66 -6.19 -0.39 -17.80
C ILE A 66 -6.38 -0.46 -19.30
N ASN A 67 -7.19 -1.41 -19.76
CA ASN A 67 -7.71 -1.38 -21.13
C ASN A 67 -8.99 -0.53 -21.17
N TRP A 68 -8.86 0.71 -21.62
CA TRP A 68 -9.96 1.68 -21.67
C TRP A 68 -11.09 1.28 -22.64
N ASP A 69 -10.82 0.46 -23.66
CA ASP A 69 -11.86 -0.06 -24.57
C ASP A 69 -12.78 -1.09 -23.89
N LYS A 70 -12.36 -1.63 -22.74
CA LYS A 70 -13.13 -2.61 -21.96
C LYS A 70 -13.86 -2.00 -20.78
N VAL A 71 -13.67 -0.72 -20.48
CA VAL A 71 -14.35 -0.03 -19.38
C VAL A 71 -15.87 0.00 -19.64
N PRO A 72 -16.71 -0.36 -18.65
CA PRO A 72 -16.39 -0.52 -17.22
C PRO A 72 -15.90 -1.91 -16.80
N ASN A 73 -15.89 -2.92 -17.68
CA ASN A 73 -15.57 -4.31 -17.34
C ASN A 73 -14.06 -4.62 -17.25
N ASP A 74 -13.18 -3.66 -17.51
CA ASP A 74 -11.75 -3.84 -17.28
C ASP A 74 -11.48 -4.06 -15.78
N PRO A 75 -10.80 -5.17 -15.39
CA PRO A 75 -10.66 -5.52 -13.99
C PRO A 75 -9.73 -4.55 -13.25
N ILE A 76 -8.75 -3.93 -13.90
CA ILE A 76 -7.86 -2.98 -13.21
C ILE A 76 -8.60 -1.67 -12.94
N TYR A 77 -9.40 -1.21 -13.91
CA TYR A 77 -10.33 -0.10 -13.68
C TYR A 77 -11.23 -0.38 -12.47
N GLN A 78 -11.83 -1.57 -12.41
CA GLN A 78 -12.71 -1.98 -11.29
C GLN A 78 -12.00 -1.97 -9.92
N LEU A 79 -10.71 -2.35 -9.90
CA LEU A 79 -9.90 -2.40 -8.67
C LEU A 79 -9.41 -1.02 -8.19
N VAL A 80 -9.46 0.02 -9.02
CA VAL A 80 -8.78 1.30 -8.74
C VAL A 80 -9.69 2.54 -8.84
N PHE A 81 -10.69 2.54 -9.72
CA PHE A 81 -11.59 3.70 -9.90
C PHE A 81 -12.84 3.62 -9.01
N PRO A 82 -13.29 4.72 -8.39
CA PRO A 82 -14.46 4.74 -7.53
C PRO A 82 -15.73 4.36 -8.30
N GLN A 83 -16.59 3.54 -7.68
CA GLN A 83 -17.80 3.04 -8.29
C GLN A 83 -18.99 3.22 -7.36
N LYS A 84 -20.18 3.49 -7.93
CA LYS A 84 -21.42 3.70 -7.17
C LYS A 84 -21.65 2.61 -6.11
N GLY A 85 -21.45 1.34 -6.48
CA GLY A 85 -21.65 0.18 -5.59
C GLY A 85 -20.71 0.08 -4.38
N MET A 86 -19.73 0.99 -4.25
CA MET A 86 -18.86 1.07 -3.06
C MET A 86 -19.57 1.71 -1.86
N LEU A 87 -20.71 2.37 -2.08
CA LEU A 87 -21.56 2.94 -1.03
C LEU A 87 -22.91 2.23 -1.02
N LYS A 88 -23.55 2.20 0.15
CA LYS A 88 -24.99 1.87 0.24
C LYS A 88 -25.80 2.91 -0.53
N ASP A 89 -26.90 2.51 -1.14
CA ASP A 89 -27.77 3.40 -1.94
C ASP A 89 -28.15 4.69 -1.19
N GLU A 90 -28.51 4.57 0.10
CA GLU A 90 -28.85 5.72 0.96
C GLU A 90 -27.69 6.71 1.16
N HIS A 91 -26.46 6.18 1.31
CA HIS A 91 -25.26 6.99 1.47
C HIS A 91 -24.87 7.66 0.15
N TYR A 92 -25.00 6.92 -0.95
CA TYR A 92 -24.74 7.43 -2.29
C TYR A 92 -25.71 8.58 -2.63
N GLU A 93 -27.02 8.37 -2.49
CA GLU A 93 -28.01 9.39 -2.86
C GLU A 93 -27.89 10.65 -1.99
N ARG A 94 -27.61 10.51 -0.69
CA ARG A 94 -27.34 11.65 0.18
C ARG A 94 -26.16 12.48 -0.32
N MET A 95 -25.04 11.82 -0.65
CA MET A 95 -23.85 12.54 -1.14
C MET A 95 -24.07 13.10 -2.55
N ALA A 96 -24.76 12.36 -3.43
CA ALA A 96 -25.11 12.82 -4.77
C ALA A 96 -26.00 14.07 -4.73
N GLN A 97 -26.96 14.14 -3.81
CA GLN A 97 -27.80 15.32 -3.61
C GLN A 97 -26.94 16.54 -3.25
N LEU A 98 -26.02 16.43 -2.30
CA LEU A 98 -25.11 17.51 -1.93
C LEU A 98 -24.29 18.03 -3.12
N HIS A 99 -23.79 17.13 -3.98
CA HIS A 99 -23.07 17.54 -5.20
C HIS A 99 -23.99 18.21 -6.23
N ARG A 100 -25.24 17.73 -6.41
CA ARG A 100 -26.22 18.33 -7.34
C ARG A 100 -26.65 19.72 -6.90
N GLU A 101 -26.79 19.94 -5.60
CA GLU A 101 -27.18 21.22 -5.00
C GLU A 101 -26.01 22.21 -4.92
N GLY A 102 -24.79 21.77 -5.25
CA GLY A 102 -23.58 22.60 -5.15
C GLY A 102 -23.24 22.96 -3.71
N ALA A 103 -23.51 22.05 -2.77
CA ALA A 103 -23.21 22.23 -1.35
C ALA A 103 -21.74 22.59 -1.12
N ASP A 104 -21.48 23.34 -0.05
CA ASP A 104 -20.13 23.76 0.23
C ASP A 104 -19.24 22.58 0.65
N LYS A 105 -17.92 22.81 0.63
CA LYS A 105 -16.94 21.78 0.98
C LYS A 105 -17.10 21.27 2.43
N LYS A 106 -17.56 22.12 3.34
CA LYS A 106 -17.70 21.77 4.76
C LYS A 106 -18.86 20.80 4.95
N ASP A 107 -19.98 21.02 4.28
CA ASP A 107 -21.15 20.15 4.31
C ASP A 107 -20.85 18.78 3.69
N ILE A 108 -20.14 18.77 2.55
CA ILE A 108 -19.65 17.53 1.92
C ILE A 108 -18.74 16.76 2.89
N GLN A 109 -17.81 17.43 3.57
CA GLN A 109 -16.91 16.76 4.51
C GLN A 109 -17.63 16.24 5.76
N ALA A 110 -18.62 16.97 6.27
CA ALA A 110 -19.43 16.51 7.40
C ALA A 110 -20.22 15.24 7.03
N ALA A 111 -20.92 15.25 5.90
CA ALA A 111 -21.65 14.09 5.42
C ALA A 111 -20.73 12.90 5.11
N ALA A 112 -19.56 13.15 4.50
CA ALA A 112 -18.57 12.11 4.24
C ALA A 112 -18.06 11.47 5.54
N LYS A 113 -17.83 12.27 6.60
CA LYS A 113 -17.44 11.74 7.91
C LYS A 113 -18.52 10.83 8.49
N GLU A 114 -19.77 11.27 8.50
CA GLU A 114 -20.89 10.46 9.02
C GLU A 114 -21.04 9.12 8.26
N ILE A 115 -20.94 9.17 6.92
CA ILE A 115 -20.97 7.97 6.09
C ILE A 115 -19.80 7.03 6.44
N ARG A 116 -18.59 7.58 6.60
CA ARG A 116 -17.39 6.80 6.94
C ARG A 116 -17.48 6.16 8.33
N ASP A 117 -18.02 6.87 9.31
CA ASP A 117 -18.21 6.34 10.67
C ASP A 117 -19.17 5.13 10.66
N ALA A 118 -20.17 5.13 9.76
CA ALA A 118 -21.09 4.01 9.57
C ALA A 118 -20.48 2.79 8.84
N LEU A 119 -19.27 2.91 8.26
CA LEU A 119 -18.59 1.85 7.51
C LEU A 119 -17.62 0.99 8.35
N ASN A 120 -17.57 1.19 9.68
CA ASN A 120 -16.69 0.47 10.63
C ASN A 120 -15.19 0.52 10.26
N PRO A 121 -14.51 1.66 10.50
CA PRO A 121 -13.14 1.91 10.05
C PRO A 121 -12.06 1.01 10.70
N HIS A 122 -12.36 0.37 11.84
CA HIS A 122 -11.45 -0.54 12.55
C HIS A 122 -12.17 -1.81 13.02
N PRO A 123 -12.35 -2.80 12.14
CA PRO A 123 -13.01 -4.03 12.53
C PRO A 123 -12.21 -4.78 13.62
N ALA A 124 -12.94 -5.49 14.48
CA ALA A 124 -12.40 -6.46 15.45
C ALA A 124 -11.39 -5.90 16.48
N GLY A 125 -11.60 -4.66 16.97
CA GLY A 125 -10.83 -4.10 18.10
C GLY A 125 -9.33 -3.99 17.82
N GLN A 126 -8.95 -3.79 16.54
CA GLN A 126 -7.55 -3.82 16.12
C GLN A 126 -6.67 -2.81 16.86
N MET A 127 -7.23 -1.65 17.22
CA MET A 127 -6.57 -0.59 17.97
C MET A 127 -6.46 -0.87 19.48
N GLU A 128 -7.27 -1.78 20.01
CA GLU A 128 -7.41 -2.01 21.46
C GLU A 128 -6.69 -3.29 21.90
N MET A 129 -6.74 -4.34 21.08
CA MET A 129 -6.31 -5.69 21.49
C MET A 129 -4.91 -6.08 21.03
N ASN A 130 -4.34 -5.40 20.03
CA ASN A 130 -3.10 -5.85 19.38
C ASN A 130 -1.93 -4.89 19.54
N MET A 131 -2.10 -3.76 20.24
CA MET A 131 -1.02 -2.79 20.43
C MET A 131 -0.19 -3.18 21.65
N PRO A 132 1.10 -3.51 21.48
CA PRO A 132 1.95 -3.86 22.60
C PRO A 132 2.41 -2.61 23.36
N GLU A 133 2.93 -2.84 24.56
CA GLU A 133 3.56 -1.82 25.39
C GLU A 133 5.05 -2.09 25.55
N LEU A 134 5.84 -1.02 25.69
CA LEU A 134 7.24 -1.04 26.07
C LEU A 134 7.43 -0.08 27.24
N ASP A 135 7.87 -0.61 28.39
CA ASP A 135 8.12 0.17 29.61
C ASP A 135 6.90 0.98 30.09
N GLY A 136 5.69 0.45 29.87
CA GLY A 136 4.41 1.08 30.25
C GLY A 136 3.87 2.10 29.24
N GLU A 137 4.53 2.26 28.09
CA GLU A 137 4.05 3.09 26.98
C GLU A 137 3.54 2.21 25.83
N VAL A 138 2.36 2.52 25.31
CA VAL A 138 1.82 1.89 24.10
C VAL A 138 2.70 2.20 22.90
N LEU A 139 2.99 1.19 22.09
CA LEU A 139 3.76 1.32 20.86
C LEU A 139 2.86 1.57 19.65
N ASP A 140 2.75 2.85 19.28
CA ASP A 140 2.09 3.24 18.04
C ASP A 140 2.73 2.56 16.82
N GLY A 141 1.89 2.21 15.84
CA GLY A 141 2.36 1.58 14.60
C GLY A 141 3.03 0.21 14.77
N VAL A 142 2.87 -0.44 15.93
CA VAL A 142 3.28 -1.82 16.17
C VAL A 142 2.04 -2.65 16.51
N GLN A 143 1.94 -3.85 15.95
CA GLN A 143 0.99 -4.85 16.43
C GLN A 143 1.69 -6.15 16.74
N HIS A 144 1.40 -6.73 17.91
CA HIS A 144 1.90 -8.04 18.30
C HIS A 144 0.72 -8.95 18.63
N LYS A 145 0.13 -9.54 17.59
CA LYS A 145 -1.07 -10.39 17.71
C LYS A 145 -0.73 -11.87 17.90
N TYR A 146 0.35 -12.33 17.28
CA TYR A 146 0.81 -13.72 17.33
C TYR A 146 2.16 -13.75 18.01
N ARG A 147 2.40 -14.74 18.88
CA ARG A 147 3.61 -14.85 19.70
C ARG A 147 4.91 -14.62 18.91
N GLU A 148 4.99 -15.14 17.68
CA GLU A 148 6.20 -15.07 16.88
C GLU A 148 6.20 -13.92 15.85
N THR A 149 5.09 -13.20 15.67
CA THR A 149 4.93 -12.24 14.57
C THR A 149 4.54 -10.84 15.05
N VAL A 150 5.41 -9.88 14.73
CA VAL A 150 5.16 -8.45 14.91
C VAL A 150 4.88 -7.80 13.57
N LEU A 151 3.84 -6.98 13.50
CA LEU A 151 3.56 -6.11 12.36
C LEU A 151 4.05 -4.70 12.69
N PHE A 152 4.77 -4.11 11.76
CA PHE A 152 5.22 -2.72 11.86
C PHE A 152 4.61 -1.87 10.73
N PHE A 153 4.12 -0.71 11.12
CA PHE A 153 3.40 0.24 10.28
C PHE A 153 4.19 1.54 10.18
N PRO A 154 5.19 1.65 9.31
CA PRO A 154 5.96 2.88 9.16
C PRO A 154 5.08 4.01 8.66
N SER A 155 5.16 5.17 9.31
CA SER A 155 4.36 6.36 8.97
C SER A 155 4.56 6.85 7.53
N GLN A 156 5.78 6.72 7.01
CA GLN A 156 6.14 7.12 5.65
C GLN A 156 5.56 6.14 4.61
N GLY A 157 5.15 4.93 5.04
CA GLY A 157 4.45 3.91 4.25
C GLY A 157 2.93 3.93 4.42
N GLN A 158 2.36 4.94 5.09
CA GLN A 158 0.90 5.10 5.26
C GLN A 158 0.22 5.75 4.05
N THR A 159 0.63 5.32 2.88
CA THR A 159 0.00 5.63 1.60
C THR A 159 0.43 4.56 0.59
N CYS A 160 -0.18 4.57 -0.60
CA CYS A 160 0.10 3.61 -1.65
C CYS A 160 0.41 4.33 -2.97
N HIS A 161 1.04 3.64 -3.92
CA HIS A 161 1.25 4.16 -5.27
C HIS A 161 -0.07 4.44 -6.01
N SER A 162 -1.08 3.61 -5.75
CA SER A 162 -2.50 3.80 -6.09
C SER A 162 -3.36 3.15 -4.99
N TYR A 163 -4.61 3.57 -4.81
CA TYR A 163 -5.52 2.99 -3.82
C TYR A 163 -6.41 1.93 -4.45
N CYS A 164 -6.57 0.81 -3.74
CA CYS A 164 -7.51 -0.24 -4.08
C CYS A 164 -8.92 0.20 -3.65
N THR A 165 -9.91 0.06 -4.51
CA THR A 165 -11.34 0.33 -4.20
C THR A 165 -11.88 -0.56 -3.08
N PHE A 166 -11.24 -1.71 -2.86
CA PHE A 166 -11.56 -2.71 -1.84
C PHE A 166 -10.61 -2.66 -0.62
N CYS A 167 -9.85 -1.58 -0.44
CA CYS A 167 -8.88 -1.49 0.65
C CYS A 167 -9.57 -1.50 2.03
N PHE A 168 -9.40 -2.57 2.81
CA PHE A 168 -9.94 -2.64 4.18
C PHE A 168 -9.27 -1.65 5.17
N ARG A 169 -8.15 -1.02 4.77
CA ARG A 169 -7.45 0.01 5.56
C ARG A 169 -7.69 1.43 5.05
N TRP A 170 -8.78 1.65 4.29
CA TRP A 170 -9.08 2.97 3.71
C TRP A 170 -9.09 4.11 4.75
N ALA A 171 -9.48 3.81 6.00
CA ALA A 171 -9.49 4.77 7.12
C ALA A 171 -8.11 5.41 7.39
N GLN A 172 -7.01 4.74 7.02
CA GLN A 172 -5.65 5.28 7.14
C GLN A 172 -5.40 6.48 6.20
N PHE A 173 -6.18 6.60 5.12
CA PHE A 173 -5.92 7.55 4.02
C PHE A 173 -6.85 8.75 4.01
N VAL A 174 -7.81 8.85 4.94
CA VAL A 174 -8.82 9.93 4.93
C VAL A 174 -8.39 11.21 5.64
N GLY A 175 -7.14 11.24 6.13
CA GLY A 175 -6.54 12.42 6.76
C GLY A 175 -6.87 12.60 8.25
N ASP A 176 -7.65 11.68 8.82
CA ASP A 176 -7.86 11.61 10.27
C ASP A 176 -6.59 11.07 10.94
N LYS A 177 -6.11 11.74 11.98
CA LYS A 177 -4.90 11.32 12.72
C LYS A 177 -5.23 10.25 13.75
N ASP A 178 -6.45 10.24 14.28
CA ASP A 178 -6.84 9.32 15.35
C ASP A 178 -7.05 7.91 14.81
N LEU A 179 -7.31 7.78 13.51
CA LEU A 179 -7.43 6.50 12.82
C LEU A 179 -6.07 5.96 12.32
N LYS A 180 -4.98 6.74 12.46
CA LYS A 180 -3.68 6.37 11.92
C LYS A 180 -2.94 5.38 12.80
N MET A 181 -2.65 4.21 12.23
CA MET A 181 -1.79 3.21 12.86
C MET A 181 -0.39 3.34 12.29
N ALA A 182 0.44 4.20 12.89
CA ALA A 182 1.79 4.38 12.34
C ALA A 182 2.81 4.94 13.33
N SER A 183 4.07 4.63 13.09
CA SER A 183 5.20 5.17 13.85
C SER A 183 6.34 5.64 12.95
N THR A 184 7.05 6.66 13.40
CA THR A 184 8.35 7.08 12.86
C THR A 184 9.52 6.51 13.65
N ASP A 185 9.26 5.98 14.84
CA ASP A 185 10.22 5.67 15.88
C ASP A 185 10.80 4.27 15.68
N ALA A 186 11.97 4.22 15.04
CA ALA A 186 12.72 2.98 14.85
C ALA A 186 13.26 2.43 16.17
N GLU A 187 13.68 3.31 17.08
CA GLU A 187 14.29 2.93 18.35
C GLU A 187 13.30 2.19 19.25
N LYS A 188 12.04 2.63 19.31
CA LYS A 188 10.97 1.90 20.02
C LYS A 188 10.69 0.52 19.42
N LEU A 189 10.66 0.40 18.10
CA LEU A 189 10.52 -0.91 17.43
C LEU A 189 11.68 -1.84 17.83
N HIS A 190 12.91 -1.36 17.71
CA HIS A 190 14.10 -2.16 18.02
C HIS A 190 14.16 -2.52 19.50
N GLY A 191 13.88 -1.57 20.40
CA GLY A 191 13.81 -1.82 21.84
C GLY A 191 12.75 -2.86 22.22
N TYR A 192 11.61 -2.87 21.52
CA TYR A 192 10.61 -3.91 21.67
C TYR A 192 11.14 -5.28 21.20
N LEU A 193 11.64 -5.35 19.97
CA LEU A 193 12.15 -6.62 19.42
C LEU A 193 13.31 -7.19 20.25
N GLN A 194 14.17 -6.35 20.82
CA GLN A 194 15.28 -6.78 21.67
C GLN A 194 14.78 -7.46 22.96
N LYS A 195 13.66 -7.01 23.54
CA LYS A 195 13.08 -7.60 24.76
C LYS A 195 12.22 -8.83 24.47
N HIS A 196 11.71 -8.97 23.25
CA HIS A 196 10.76 -10.01 22.84
C HIS A 196 11.42 -11.06 21.93
N THR A 197 12.28 -11.88 22.53
CA THR A 197 13.08 -12.89 21.79
C THR A 197 12.26 -14.06 21.22
N GLU A 198 10.99 -14.19 21.62
CA GLU A 198 10.03 -15.11 21.01
C GLU A 198 9.58 -14.69 19.61
N VAL A 199 9.74 -13.40 19.26
CA VAL A 199 9.42 -12.88 17.93
C VAL A 199 10.46 -13.38 16.94
N SER A 200 10.03 -13.94 15.82
CA SER A 200 10.95 -14.39 14.75
C SER A 200 10.56 -13.87 13.37
N ASP A 201 9.39 -13.26 13.24
CA ASP A 201 8.85 -12.71 11.99
C ASP A 201 8.45 -11.24 12.20
N LEU A 202 9.11 -10.36 11.44
CA LEU A 202 8.72 -8.95 11.34
C LEU A 202 8.03 -8.72 10.00
N LEU A 203 6.76 -8.32 10.02
CA LEU A 203 5.99 -7.92 8.85
C LEU A 203 5.90 -6.39 8.78
N VAL A 204 6.63 -5.78 7.84
CA VAL A 204 6.49 -4.36 7.50
C VAL A 204 5.32 -4.19 6.54
N THR A 205 4.32 -3.40 6.92
CA THR A 205 3.06 -3.24 6.17
C THR A 205 2.39 -1.88 6.48
N GLY A 206 1.10 -1.70 6.19
CA GLY A 206 0.36 -0.44 6.38
C GLY A 206 -0.43 -0.07 5.15
N GLY A 207 -0.09 1.06 4.52
CA GLY A 207 -0.51 1.33 3.15
C GLY A 207 0.32 0.50 2.19
N ASP A 208 1.53 0.97 1.93
CA ASP A 208 2.54 0.26 1.14
C ASP A 208 3.95 0.73 1.56
N PRO A 209 4.74 -0.10 2.25
CA PRO A 209 6.10 0.25 2.67
C PRO A 209 7.02 0.62 1.50
N MET A 210 6.76 0.11 0.29
CA MET A 210 7.62 0.36 -0.88
C MET A 210 7.36 1.72 -1.53
N VAL A 211 6.35 2.48 -1.08
CA VAL A 211 6.26 3.92 -1.41
C VAL A 211 7.35 4.73 -0.71
N MET A 212 7.95 4.20 0.36
CA MET A 212 9.00 4.88 1.07
C MET A 212 10.31 4.89 0.27
N LYS A 213 11.06 5.98 0.43
CA LYS A 213 12.46 6.04 0.03
C LYS A 213 13.27 4.97 0.77
N THR A 214 14.25 4.38 0.10
CA THR A 214 15.09 3.30 0.61
C THR A 214 15.73 3.66 1.95
N LYS A 215 16.18 4.90 2.12
CA LYS A 215 16.75 5.38 3.39
C LYS A 215 15.86 5.18 4.62
N ASN A 216 14.53 5.20 4.47
CA ASN A 216 13.62 4.97 5.59
C ASN A 216 13.54 3.47 5.92
N LEU A 217 13.55 2.62 4.91
CA LEU A 217 13.61 1.17 5.11
C LEU A 217 14.92 0.77 5.79
N VAL A 218 16.03 1.37 5.37
CA VAL A 218 17.34 1.21 6.02
C VAL A 218 17.26 1.48 7.52
N GLN A 219 16.66 2.60 7.92
CA GLN A 219 16.51 2.96 9.33
C GLN A 219 15.78 1.90 10.16
N TYR A 220 14.81 1.19 9.57
CA TYR A 220 14.06 0.15 10.28
C TYR A 220 14.71 -1.23 10.20
N LEU A 221 15.35 -1.57 9.08
CA LEU A 221 15.76 -2.94 8.78
C LEU A 221 17.25 -3.22 9.00
N GLU A 222 18.14 -2.27 8.72
CA GLU A 222 19.58 -2.48 8.86
C GLU A 222 20.03 -2.75 10.31
N PRO A 223 19.41 -2.16 11.36
CA PRO A 223 19.72 -2.53 12.74
C PRO A 223 19.45 -4.01 13.06
N LEU A 224 18.57 -4.69 12.33
CA LEU A 224 18.26 -6.12 12.54
C LEU A 224 19.41 -7.06 12.12
N LEU A 225 20.50 -6.51 11.58
CA LEU A 225 21.75 -7.21 11.32
C LEU A 225 22.61 -7.42 12.58
N GLN A 226 22.31 -6.73 13.68
CA GLN A 226 23.09 -6.85 14.92
C GLN A 226 22.76 -8.17 15.67
N PRO A 227 23.72 -8.74 16.42
CA PRO A 227 23.55 -10.05 17.08
C PRO A 227 22.36 -10.14 18.05
N GLU A 228 22.00 -9.02 18.70
CA GLU A 228 20.84 -8.97 19.58
C GLU A 228 19.50 -9.16 18.86
N PHE A 229 19.48 -9.14 17.52
CA PHE A 229 18.33 -9.43 16.68
C PHE A 229 18.46 -10.76 15.93
N ASP A 230 19.35 -11.65 16.35
CA ASP A 230 19.53 -12.98 15.75
C ASP A 230 18.23 -13.81 15.79
N HIS A 231 17.35 -13.61 16.78
CA HIS A 231 16.04 -14.27 16.85
C HIS A 231 15.07 -13.86 15.74
N ILE A 232 15.23 -12.67 15.15
CA ILE A 232 14.45 -12.23 13.99
C ILE A 232 14.96 -12.97 12.76
N GLN A 233 14.25 -14.00 12.34
CA GLN A 233 14.65 -14.88 11.24
C GLN A 233 14.04 -14.44 9.91
N THR A 234 12.82 -13.92 9.95
CA THR A 234 12.04 -13.56 8.75
C THR A 234 11.67 -12.10 8.76
N ILE A 235 11.88 -11.43 7.62
CA ILE A 235 11.40 -10.07 7.37
C ILE A 235 10.47 -10.12 6.16
N ARG A 236 9.18 -9.87 6.39
CA ARG A 236 8.17 -9.80 5.34
C ARG A 236 7.83 -8.36 5.02
N ILE A 237 7.67 -8.06 3.75
CA ILE A 237 7.26 -6.73 3.27
C ILE A 237 5.97 -6.90 2.47
N GLY A 238 4.85 -6.44 3.03
CA GLY A 238 3.56 -6.44 2.34
C GLY A 238 3.45 -5.25 1.40
N THR A 239 3.46 -5.47 0.08
CA THR A 239 3.49 -4.38 -0.90
C THR A 239 2.61 -4.67 -2.12
N LYS A 240 2.05 -3.61 -2.70
CA LYS A 240 1.39 -3.63 -4.01
C LYS A 240 2.22 -2.87 -5.06
N ALA A 241 3.43 -2.39 -4.72
CA ALA A 241 4.30 -1.67 -5.65
C ALA A 241 4.70 -2.54 -6.86
N LEU A 242 4.86 -3.86 -6.69
CA LEU A 242 5.09 -4.79 -7.80
C LEU A 242 3.97 -4.81 -8.84
N THR A 243 2.78 -4.33 -8.48
CA THR A 243 1.69 -4.08 -9.42
C THR A 243 1.60 -2.61 -9.78
N PHE A 244 1.53 -1.71 -8.81
CA PHE A 244 1.12 -0.32 -9.03
C PHE A 244 2.28 0.63 -9.37
N TRP A 245 3.53 0.23 -9.13
CA TRP A 245 4.72 1.01 -9.51
C TRP A 245 5.98 0.14 -9.53
N PRO A 246 6.14 -0.80 -10.49
CA PRO A 246 7.27 -1.74 -10.47
C PRO A 246 8.63 -1.05 -10.67
N TYR A 247 8.64 0.15 -11.26
CA TYR A 247 9.81 1.03 -11.35
C TYR A 247 10.52 1.25 -10.01
N ARG A 248 9.81 1.13 -8.87
CA ARG A 248 10.39 1.16 -7.52
C ARG A 248 11.58 0.22 -7.31
N PHE A 249 11.58 -0.91 -8.02
CA PHE A 249 12.60 -1.96 -7.91
C PHE A 249 13.58 -1.96 -9.10
N VAL A 250 13.36 -1.10 -10.10
CA VAL A 250 14.08 -1.15 -11.38
C VAL A 250 14.78 0.16 -11.71
N THR A 251 14.07 1.28 -11.73
CA THR A 251 14.59 2.55 -12.27
C THR A 251 14.44 3.75 -11.34
N ASP A 252 13.63 3.65 -10.27
CA ASP A 252 13.58 4.70 -9.27
C ASP A 252 15.00 4.98 -8.74
N LYS A 253 15.29 6.24 -8.39
CA LYS A 253 16.65 6.69 -8.08
C LYS A 253 17.38 5.91 -6.98
N ASP A 254 16.63 5.29 -6.08
CA ASP A 254 17.13 4.49 -4.95
C ASP A 254 16.76 3.00 -5.09
N ALA A 255 16.48 2.52 -6.31
CA ALA A 255 16.15 1.13 -6.59
C ALA A 255 17.34 0.20 -6.34
N ASP A 256 18.55 0.58 -6.77
CA ASP A 256 19.76 -0.22 -6.54
C ASP A 256 20.07 -0.34 -5.05
N GLU A 257 20.00 0.77 -4.31
CA GLU A 257 20.14 0.78 -2.85
C GLU A 257 19.10 -0.13 -2.17
N LEU A 258 17.88 -0.23 -2.71
CA LEU A 258 16.84 -1.12 -2.18
C LEU A 258 17.21 -2.59 -2.36
N ILE A 259 17.67 -2.96 -3.55
CA ILE A 259 18.10 -4.34 -3.85
C ILE A 259 19.33 -4.70 -3.00
N GLU A 260 20.27 -3.78 -2.83
CA GLU A 260 21.43 -3.96 -1.94
C GLU A 260 21.01 -4.15 -0.47
N LEU A 261 20.01 -3.42 0.03
CA LEU A 261 19.48 -3.63 1.37
C LEU A 261 18.90 -5.04 1.53
N PHE A 262 18.13 -5.53 0.56
CA PHE A 262 17.60 -6.90 0.60
C PHE A 262 18.70 -7.94 0.58
N ALA A 263 19.70 -7.78 -0.29
CA ALA A 263 20.86 -8.67 -0.37
C ALA A 263 21.62 -8.72 0.97
N LYS A 264 21.91 -7.56 1.58
CA LYS A 264 22.59 -7.48 2.89
C LYS A 264 21.84 -8.26 3.99
N LEU A 265 20.52 -8.14 4.04
CA LEU A 265 19.70 -8.88 5.00
C LEU A 265 19.75 -10.39 4.74
N VAL A 266 19.67 -10.81 3.48
CA VAL A 266 19.76 -12.23 3.09
C VAL A 266 21.14 -12.81 3.38
N ASP A 267 22.21 -12.09 3.06
CA ASP A 267 23.60 -12.50 3.31
C ASP A 267 23.89 -12.64 4.80
N ALA A 268 23.21 -11.86 5.64
CA ALA A 268 23.25 -12.00 7.10
C ALA A 268 22.39 -13.15 7.64
N GLY A 269 21.82 -13.99 6.77
CA GLY A 269 21.05 -15.18 7.12
C GLY A 269 19.56 -14.94 7.39
N LYS A 270 19.04 -13.73 7.12
CA LYS A 270 17.60 -13.44 7.25
C LYS A 270 16.84 -13.93 6.04
N HIS A 271 15.63 -14.45 6.24
CA HIS A 271 14.70 -14.69 5.15
C HIS A 271 13.91 -13.42 4.82
N VAL A 272 14.25 -12.74 3.73
CA VAL A 272 13.51 -11.57 3.24
C VAL A 272 12.45 -12.02 2.23
N ALA A 273 11.18 -11.73 2.50
CA ALA A 273 10.07 -12.11 1.64
C ALA A 273 9.23 -10.89 1.24
N ILE A 274 9.12 -10.68 -0.08
CA ILE A 274 8.20 -9.69 -0.66
C ILE A 274 6.84 -10.35 -0.84
N MET A 275 5.87 -9.92 -0.03
CA MET A 275 4.49 -10.37 -0.10
C MET A 275 3.75 -9.52 -1.14
N ALA A 276 3.77 -9.98 -2.39
CA ALA A 276 3.13 -9.30 -3.51
C ALA A 276 1.60 -9.39 -3.43
N HIS A 277 0.92 -8.27 -3.68
CA HIS A 277 -0.55 -8.20 -3.69
C HIS A 277 -1.11 -8.13 -5.12
N TYR A 278 -1.33 -9.30 -5.73
CA TYR A 278 -1.99 -9.46 -7.03
C TYR A 278 -3.42 -9.99 -6.87
N ASN A 279 -4.35 -9.47 -7.67
CA ASN A 279 -5.77 -9.78 -7.71
C ASN A 279 -6.19 -10.28 -9.11
N HIS A 280 -5.51 -9.83 -10.17
CA HIS A 280 -5.79 -10.23 -11.54
C HIS A 280 -4.48 -10.50 -12.30
N TRP A 281 -4.46 -11.47 -13.22
CA TRP A 281 -3.24 -11.86 -13.93
C TRP A 281 -2.64 -10.74 -14.79
N GLN A 282 -3.44 -9.78 -15.27
CA GLN A 282 -2.94 -8.62 -16.04
C GLN A 282 -1.97 -7.74 -15.24
N GLU A 283 -2.03 -7.78 -13.90
CA GLU A 283 -1.17 -6.95 -13.05
C GLU A 283 0.31 -7.36 -13.10
N ILE A 284 0.63 -8.57 -13.57
CA ILE A 284 2.02 -9.09 -13.66
C ILE A 284 2.56 -9.15 -15.09
N THR A 285 1.76 -8.82 -16.11
CA THR A 285 2.15 -9.04 -17.52
C THR A 285 2.94 -7.92 -18.15
N THR A 286 3.24 -6.84 -17.43
CA THR A 286 4.07 -5.75 -17.98
C THR A 286 5.55 -6.13 -17.87
N ASP A 287 6.34 -5.78 -18.89
CA ASP A 287 7.77 -6.07 -18.90
C ASP A 287 8.49 -5.51 -17.65
N ILE A 288 8.07 -4.32 -17.19
CA ILE A 288 8.64 -3.71 -15.98
C ILE A 288 8.30 -4.48 -14.70
N ALA A 289 7.12 -5.11 -14.62
CA ALA A 289 6.77 -5.97 -13.49
C ALA A 289 7.60 -7.27 -13.50
N GLU A 290 7.79 -7.87 -14.67
CA GLU A 290 8.65 -9.05 -14.83
C GLU A 290 10.11 -8.74 -14.44
N GLU A 291 10.65 -7.60 -14.89
CA GLU A 291 12.01 -7.17 -14.52
C GLU A 291 12.12 -6.86 -13.03
N ALA A 292 11.13 -6.20 -12.42
CA ALA A 292 11.12 -5.98 -10.97
C ALA A 292 11.17 -7.30 -10.20
N ILE A 293 10.40 -8.31 -10.61
CA ILE A 293 10.42 -9.65 -10.02
C ILE A 293 11.78 -10.31 -10.22
N ARG A 294 12.38 -10.19 -11.42
CA ARG A 294 13.72 -10.72 -11.70
C ARG A 294 14.77 -10.10 -10.78
N ARG A 295 14.76 -8.77 -10.63
CA ARG A 295 15.69 -8.02 -9.77
C ARG A 295 15.57 -8.39 -8.29
N ILE A 296 14.34 -8.57 -7.78
CA ILE A 296 14.10 -8.96 -6.38
C ILE A 296 14.58 -10.39 -6.09
N ARG A 297 14.56 -11.27 -7.10
CA ARG A 297 14.91 -12.69 -6.95
C ARG A 297 16.37 -13.04 -7.23
N ALA A 298 17.12 -12.13 -7.85
CA ALA A 298 18.51 -12.31 -8.24
C ALA A 298 19.43 -12.24 -7.02
#